data_AF-A0A523HQN8-F1
#
_entry.id   AF-A0A523HQN8-F1
#
_cell.length_a   1.000
_cell.length_b   1.000
_cell.length_c   1.000
_cell.angle_alpha   90.00
_cell.angle_beta   90.00
_cell.angle_gamma   90.00
#
_symmetry.space_group_name_H-M   'P 1'
#
loop_
_entity.id
_entity.type
_entity.pdbx_description
1 polymer ?
#
loop_
_entity_poly.entity_id
_entity_poly.type
_entity_poly.pdbx_seq_one_letter_code
_entity_poly.pdbx_strand_id
1 'polypeptide(L)' 'SGDMPEGLEDVSKFPYLFAELIERGWTDEDLRKLAGGNLLRALQRAETVAARLQKERPASTATIETMPPIEAHIDPKTN' A
#
# COMPACT_ATOMS: atom_id res chain seq x y z
N SER A 1 15.51 19.26 -9.11
CA SER A 1 15.57 18.85 -7.69
C SER A 1 14.17 18.97 -7.14
N GLY A 2 13.62 17.91 -6.55
CA GLY A 2 12.24 17.94 -6.06
C GLY A 2 12.15 18.89 -4.87
N ASP A 3 11.47 20.02 -5.03
CA ASP A 3 11.16 20.89 -3.90
C ASP A 3 10.12 20.19 -3.03
N MET A 4 10.47 20.00 -1.76
CA MET A 4 9.52 19.56 -0.76
C MET A 4 8.52 20.69 -0.50
N PRO A 5 7.25 20.38 -0.18
CA PRO A 5 6.30 21.40 0.23
C PRO A 5 6.84 22.19 1.43
N GLU A 6 6.58 23.49 1.46
CA GLU A 6 6.87 24.34 2.62
C GLU A 6 6.19 23.77 3.86
N GLY A 7 6.94 23.64 4.95
CA GLY A 7 6.51 23.01 6.20
C GLY A 7 6.62 21.48 6.22
N LEU A 8 7.11 20.83 5.15
CA LEU A 8 7.35 19.38 5.06
C LEU A 8 8.73 19.04 4.47
N GLU A 9 9.75 19.81 4.84
CA GLU A 9 11.10 19.71 4.26
C GLU A 9 11.81 18.39 4.62
N ASP A 10 11.46 17.80 5.76
CA ASP A 10 12.05 16.57 6.26
C ASP A 10 11.07 15.76 7.12
N VAL A 11 11.46 14.53 7.46
CA VAL A 11 10.58 13.59 8.19
C VAL A 11 10.25 14.03 9.62
N SER A 12 11.01 14.95 10.23
CA SER A 12 10.67 15.52 11.53
C SER A 12 9.43 16.42 11.47
N LYS A 13 8.99 16.83 10.27
CA LYS A 13 7.87 17.75 10.03
C LYS A 13 6.50 17.08 9.95
N PHE A 14 6.43 15.73 9.95
CA PHE A 14 5.15 15.02 9.92
C PHE A 14 4.13 15.45 10.99
N PRO A 15 4.51 15.83 12.23
CA PRO A 15 3.55 16.36 13.19
C PRO A 15 2.77 17.59 12.69
N TYR A 16 3.35 18.43 11.83
CA TYR A 16 2.65 19.60 11.27
C TYR A 16 1.51 19.19 10.32
N LEU A 17 1.70 18.11 9.55
CA LEU A 17 0.63 17.53 8.75
C LEU A 17 -0.52 17.03 9.64
N PHE A 18 -0.21 16.38 10.76
CA PHE A 18 -1.25 15.92 11.69
C PHE A 18 -2.02 17.08 12.33
N ALA A 19 -1.33 18.16 12.70
CA ALA A 19 -1.97 19.38 13.23
C ALA A 19 -2.96 19.97 12.21
N GLU A 20 -2.54 20.13 10.95
CA GLU A 20 -3.40 20.61 9.86
C GLU A 20 -4.63 19.71 9.61
N LEU A 21 -4.47 18.39 9.69
CA LEU A 21 -5.60 17.47 9.51
C LEU A 21 -6.59 17.55 10.68
N ILE A 22 -6.12 17.76 11.91
CA ILE A 22 -6.97 18.01 13.07
C ILE A 22 -7.79 19.29 12.86
N GLU A 23 -7.17 20.38 12.42
CA GLU A 23 -7.87 21.64 12.12
C GLU A 23 -8.92 21.49 11.01
N ARG A 24 -8.67 20.59 10.06
CA ARG A 24 -9.61 20.21 8.99
C ARG A 24 -10.71 19.24 9.46
N GLY A 25 -10.75 18.89 10.74
CA GLY A 25 -11.81 18.09 11.35
C GLY A 25 -11.63 16.58 11.21
N TRP A 26 -10.41 16.09 10.97
CA TRP A 26 -10.15 14.64 11.01
C TRP A 26 -10.35 14.09 12.42
N THR A 27 -11.00 12.95 12.51
CA THR A 27 -11.23 12.28 13.81
C THR A 27 -9.95 11.59 14.29
N ASP A 28 -9.84 11.35 15.60
CA ASP A 28 -8.78 10.51 16.18
C ASP A 28 -8.69 9.13 15.52
N GLU A 29 -9.85 8.59 15.08
CA GLU A 29 -9.89 7.32 14.38
C GLU A 29 -9.19 7.41 13.00
N ASP A 30 -9.42 8.49 12.26
CA ASP A 30 -8.80 8.72 10.96
C ASP A 30 -7.31 8.96 11.09
N LEU A 31 -6.88 9.74 12.10
CA LEU A 31 -5.47 9.98 12.38
C LEU A 31 -4.74 8.70 12.81
N ARG A 32 -5.39 7.83 13.60
CA ARG A 32 -4.84 6.51 13.95
C ARG A 32 -4.69 5.61 12.73
N LYS A 33 -5.65 5.64 11.80
CA LYS A 33 -5.56 4.92 10.53
C LYS A 33 -4.40 5.43 9.69
N LEU A 34 -4.21 6.76 9.62
CA LEU A 34 -3.13 7.42 8.88
C LEU A 34 -1.76 7.13 9.48
N ALA A 35 -1.62 7.20 10.80
CA ALA A 35 -0.36 6.98 11.53
C ALA A 35 0.23 5.56 11.34
N GLY A 36 -0.58 4.63 10.84
CA GLY A 36 -0.09 3.28 10.50
C GLY A 36 -1.16 2.20 10.54
N GLY A 37 -2.35 2.47 11.09
CA GLY A 37 -3.42 1.47 11.18
C GLY A 37 -3.82 0.88 9.82
N ASN A 38 -3.89 1.72 8.78
CA ASN A 38 -4.17 1.25 7.42
C ASN A 38 -3.04 0.38 6.86
N LEU A 39 -1.78 0.76 7.10
CA LEU A 39 -0.60 0.02 6.66
C LEU A 39 -0.54 -1.37 7.31
N LEU A 40 -0.66 -1.43 8.64
CA LEU A 40 -0.62 -2.68 9.39
C LEU A 40 -1.76 -3.63 8.98
N ARG A 41 -2.98 -3.10 8.78
CA ARG A 41 -4.10 -3.88 8.27
C ARG A 41 -3.82 -4.50 6.90
N ALA A 42 -3.23 -3.73 5.99
CA ALA A 42 -2.89 -4.21 4.65
C ALA A 42 -1.82 -5.30 4.72
N LEU A 43 -0.77 -5.10 5.52
CA LEU A 43 0.31 -6.06 5.73
C LEU A 43 -0.22 -7.37 6.31
N GLN A 44 -1.04 -7.31 7.37
CA GLN A 44 -1.64 -8.49 7.99
C GLN A 44 -2.50 -9.29 7.00
N ARG A 45 -3.21 -8.60 6.10
CA ARG A 45 -4.00 -9.26 5.05
C ARG A 45 -3.10 -9.92 4.00
N ALA A 46 -1.99 -9.28 3.63
CA ALA A 46 -0.99 -9.86 2.73
C ALA A 46 -0.38 -11.13 3.35
N GLU A 47 -0.01 -11.10 4.63
CA GLU A 47 0.50 -12.26 5.38
C GLU A 47 -0.51 -13.41 5.43
N THR A 48 -1.79 -13.10 5.67
CA THR A 48 -2.87 -14.10 5.68
C THR A 48 -2.99 -14.80 4.32
N VAL A 49 -2.97 -14.04 3.23
CA VAL A 49 -3.04 -14.59 1.88
C VAL A 49 -1.77 -15.38 1.55
N ALA A 50 -0.59 -14.88 1.90
CA ALA A 50 0.67 -15.58 1.69
C ALA A 50 0.70 -16.93 2.42
N ALA A 51 0.30 -16.97 3.70
CA ALA A 51 0.23 -18.20 4.48
C ALA A 51 -0.74 -19.23 3.90
N ARG A 52 -1.85 -18.78 3.31
CA ARG A 52 -2.77 -19.67 2.58
C ARG A 52 -2.13 -20.21 1.31
N LEU A 53 -1.58 -19.34 0.46
CA LEU A 53 -0.99 -19.73 -0.83
C LEU A 53 0.21 -20.67 -0.67
N GLN A 54 1.04 -20.45 0.36
CA GLN A 54 2.19 -21.32 0.67
C GLN A 54 1.77 -22.75 1.04
N LYS A 55 0.55 -22.95 1.57
CA LYS A 55 0.00 -24.29 1.85
C LYS A 55 -0.63 -24.93 0.61
N GLU A 56 -1.15 -24.12 -0.31
CA GLU A 56 -1.84 -24.58 -1.52
C GLU A 56 -0.86 -24.97 -2.63
N ARG A 57 0.28 -24.29 -2.76
CA ARG A 57 1.26 -24.56 -3.82
C ARG A 57 2.69 -24.13 -3.47
N PRO A 58 3.72 -24.73 -4.07
CA PRO A 58 5.07 -24.22 -4.00
C PRO A 58 5.23 -22.90 -4.78
N ALA A 59 6.36 -22.23 -4.57
CA ALA A 59 6.73 -21.06 -5.34
C ALA A 59 6.84 -21.40 -6.85
N SER A 60 6.46 -20.44 -7.70
CA SER A 60 6.62 -20.59 -9.15
C SER A 60 8.10 -20.57 -9.52
N THR A 61 8.49 -21.46 -10.43
CA THR A 61 9.83 -21.48 -11.05
C THR A 61 9.81 -20.98 -12.50
N ALA A 62 8.71 -20.33 -12.92
CA ALA A 62 8.60 -19.76 -14.25
C ALA A 62 9.66 -18.67 -14.47
N THR A 63 10.15 -18.58 -15.69
CA THR A 63 11.08 -17.54 -16.16
C THR A 63 10.34 -16.59 -17.08
N ILE A 64 10.91 -15.41 -17.35
CA ILE A 64 10.28 -14.40 -18.21
C ILE A 64 9.96 -14.98 -19.60
N GLU A 65 10.81 -15.86 -20.12
CA GLU A 65 10.62 -16.52 -21.43
C GLU A 65 9.45 -17.51 -21.46
N THR A 66 9.08 -18.06 -20.31
CA THR A 66 7.99 -19.04 -20.18
C THR A 66 6.68 -18.42 -19.69
N MET A 67 6.68 -17.11 -19.41
CA MET A 67 5.48 -16.36 -19.08
C MET A 67 4.64 -16.09 -20.35
N PRO A 68 3.30 -16.17 -20.26
CA PRO A 68 2.45 -15.75 -21.36
C PRO A 68 2.67 -14.25 -21.66
N PRO A 69 2.55 -13.82 -22.93
CA PRO A 69 2.68 -12.41 -23.29
C PRO A 69 1.66 -11.56 -22.52
N ILE A 70 2.02 -10.30 -22.21
CA ILE A 70 1.22 -9.38 -21.38
C ILE A 70 -0.21 -9.22 -21.92
N GLU A 71 -0.37 -9.29 -23.24
CA GLU A 71 -1.66 -9.20 -23.95
C GLU A 71 -2.64 -10.34 -23.59
N ALA A 72 -2.14 -11.50 -23.15
CA ALA A 72 -2.96 -12.64 -22.75
C ALA A 72 -3.57 -12.51 -21.33
N HIS A 73 -3.22 -11.47 -20.57
CA HIS A 73 -3.73 -11.22 -19.20
C HIS A 73 -4.93 -10.26 -19.13
N ILE A 74 -5.39 -9.69 -20.25
CA ILE A 74 -6.61 -8.86 -20.28
C ILE A 74 -7.82 -9.78 -20.41
N ASP A 75 -8.58 -9.95 -19.33
CA ASP A 75 -9.85 -10.68 -19.35
C ASP A 75 -10.86 -9.92 -20.24
N PRO A 76 -11.38 -10.51 -21.34
CA PRO A 76 -12.32 -9.85 -22.25
C PRO A 76 -13.68 -9.48 -21.62
N LYS A 77 -13.93 -9.85 -20.35
CA LYS A 77 -15.17 -9.56 -19.63
C LYS A 77 -15.16 -8.24 -18.84
N THR A 78 -14.11 -7.43 -18.92
CA THR A 78 -14.05 -6.15 -18.19
C THR A 78 -14.48 -4.97 -19.08
N ASN A 79 -15.79 -4.88 -19.35
CA ASN A 79 -16.53 -3.64 -19.65
C ASN A 79 -17.97 -3.81 -19.14
#